data_AF-A0A8J4YH12-F1
#
_entry.id   AF-A0A8J4YH12-F1
#
_cell.length_a   1.000
_cell.length_b   1.000
_cell.length_c   1.000
_cell.angle_alpha   90.00
_cell.angle_beta   90.00
_cell.angle_gamma   90.00
#
_symmetry.space_group_name_H-M   'P 1'
#
loop_
_entity.id
_entity.type
_entity.pdbx_description
1 polymer ?
#
loop_
_entity_poly.entity_id
_entity_poly.type
_entity_poly.pdbx_seq_one_letter_code
_entity_poly.pdbx_strand_id
1 'polypeptide(L)'
;MSIYCLGMAGSQEDPLEYLTLPAGEEGNFAEMYDKTLIQPNTCPHGGERRRECECVKDRSSHRGYTVFHKIRLNTTTLLVDTSDFTHARALGGQLVRYGEAGDCFSMAKCPMGEFSINLTGTLLSVSVSTQWQTKGSYADHQIRRLDDNQRVLGRCGGYCGSCLPHPAAGLRLSVARLH
;
A
#
# COMPACT_ATOMS: atom_id res chain seq x y z
N MET A 1 -7.58 6.19 -19.28
CA MET A 1 -8.22 5.87 -17.99
C MET A 1 -9.42 4.95 -18.24
N SER A 2 -9.57 3.88 -17.47
CA SER A 2 -10.68 2.92 -17.61
C SER A 2 -11.29 2.62 -16.24
N ILE A 3 -12.62 2.79 -16.15
CA ILE A 3 -13.43 2.42 -14.99
C ILE A 3 -14.22 1.15 -15.36
N TYR A 4 -14.13 0.15 -14.51
CA TYR A 4 -14.91 -1.07 -14.59
C TYR A 4 -16.08 -0.99 -13.61
N CYS A 5 -17.31 -1.13 -14.12
CA CYS A 5 -18.52 -1.12 -13.30
C CYS A 5 -19.03 -2.55 -13.10
N LEU A 6 -18.97 -3.04 -11.87
CA LEU A 6 -19.47 -4.35 -11.47
C LEU A 6 -20.94 -4.23 -11.04
N GLY A 7 -21.78 -5.22 -11.39
CA GLY A 7 -23.16 -5.29 -10.90
C GLY A 7 -24.21 -4.49 -11.68
N MET A 8 -23.87 -3.99 -12.88
CA MET A 8 -24.77 -3.16 -13.71
C MET A 8 -26.15 -3.78 -14.04
N ALA A 9 -26.28 -5.11 -13.98
CA ALA A 9 -27.51 -5.82 -14.30
C ALA A 9 -28.45 -6.06 -13.09
N GLY A 10 -28.02 -5.70 -11.88
CA GLY A 10 -28.81 -5.87 -10.66
C GLY A 10 -29.81 -4.72 -10.48
N SER A 11 -31.08 -5.05 -10.21
CA SER A 11 -32.15 -4.06 -9.98
C SER A 11 -32.17 -3.50 -8.54
N GLN A 12 -31.16 -3.77 -7.71
CA GLN A 12 -31.28 -3.65 -6.26
C GLN A 12 -30.05 -3.08 -5.54
N GLU A 13 -28.89 -2.96 -6.20
CA GLU A 13 -27.69 -2.30 -5.65
C GLU A 13 -27.06 -1.37 -6.68
N ASP A 14 -26.52 -0.24 -6.23
CA ASP A 14 -25.75 0.67 -7.09
C ASP A 14 -24.50 -0.05 -7.62
N PRO A 15 -24.16 0.14 -8.92
CA PRO A 15 -23.00 -0.51 -9.51
C PRO A 15 -21.71 -0.08 -8.82
N LEU A 16 -20.76 -1.00 -8.77
CA LEU A 16 -19.52 -0.81 -8.05
C LEU A 16 -18.38 -0.43 -9.01
N GLU A 17 -17.78 0.75 -8.85
CA GLU A 17 -16.75 1.25 -9.75
C GLU A 17 -15.34 0.93 -9.30
N TYR A 18 -14.55 0.39 -10.23
CA TYR A 18 -13.16 0.03 -10.03
C TYR A 18 -12.27 0.75 -11.05
N LEU A 19 -11.24 1.44 -10.57
CA LEU A 19 -10.21 2.01 -11.41
C LEU A 19 -9.26 0.90 -11.86
N THR A 20 -9.11 0.73 -13.18
CA THR A 20 -8.09 -0.16 -13.74
C THR A 20 -6.71 0.49 -13.64
N LEU A 21 -5.74 -0.28 -13.16
CA LEU A 21 -4.36 0.16 -12.94
C LEU A 21 -3.46 -0.28 -14.11
N PRO A 22 -3.04 0.62 -15.02
CA PRO A 22 -2.29 0.23 -16.22
C PRO A 22 -0.93 -0.39 -15.92
N ALA A 23 -0.27 0.03 -14.84
CA ALA A 23 0.99 -0.55 -14.39
C ALA A 23 0.84 -1.96 -13.78
N GLY A 24 -0.39 -2.47 -13.64
CA GLY A 24 -0.67 -3.82 -13.17
C GLY A 24 -0.14 -4.13 -11.78
N GLU A 25 -0.02 -5.43 -11.49
CA GLU A 25 0.41 -5.98 -10.20
C GLU A 25 1.85 -5.60 -9.83
N GLU A 26 2.75 -5.44 -10.82
CA GLU A 26 4.14 -5.05 -10.59
C GLU A 26 4.28 -3.63 -10.06
N GLY A 27 3.42 -2.72 -10.52
CA GLY A 27 3.40 -1.33 -10.08
C GLY A 27 2.54 -1.07 -8.85
N ASN A 28 1.70 -2.02 -8.44
CA ASN A 28 0.65 -1.80 -7.45
C ASN A 28 0.55 -2.97 -6.46
N PHE A 29 1.17 -2.78 -5.30
CA PHE A 29 1.27 -3.81 -4.27
C PHE A 29 1.35 -3.21 -2.86
N ALA A 30 1.12 -4.06 -1.87
CA ALA A 30 1.19 -3.75 -0.44
C ALA A 30 1.79 -4.94 0.32
N GLU A 31 2.74 -4.68 1.21
CA GLU A 31 3.49 -5.71 1.91
C GLU A 31 3.60 -5.45 3.41
N MET A 32 3.31 -6.50 4.18
CA MET A 32 3.74 -6.67 5.56
C MET A 32 4.92 -7.65 5.58
N TYR A 33 6.15 -7.13 5.73
CA TYR A 33 7.39 -7.91 5.57
C TYR A 33 7.48 -9.04 6.59
N ASP A 34 8.01 -10.18 6.15
CA ASP A 34 7.90 -11.44 6.88
C ASP A 34 9.14 -11.82 7.70
N LYS A 35 10.04 -10.88 7.98
CA LYS A 35 11.25 -11.13 8.77
C LYS A 35 11.39 -10.20 9.97
N THR A 36 12.07 -10.72 10.98
CA THR A 36 12.42 -10.03 12.22
C THR A 36 13.90 -10.19 12.49
N LEU A 37 14.62 -9.11 12.80
CA LEU A 37 16.02 -9.18 13.19
C LEU A 37 16.20 -9.93 14.51
N ILE A 38 17.25 -10.74 14.60
CA ILE A 38 17.66 -11.35 15.88
C ILE A 38 18.12 -10.27 16.86
N GLN A 39 18.78 -9.22 16.35
CA GLN A 39 19.19 -8.04 17.13
C GLN A 39 18.26 -6.85 16.82
N PRO A 40 17.18 -6.66 17.60
CA PRO A 40 16.11 -5.72 17.24
C PRO A 40 16.54 -4.25 17.30
N ASN A 41 17.62 -3.88 18.00
CA ASN A 41 18.06 -2.48 18.11
C ASN A 41 18.98 -2.03 16.97
N THR A 42 19.09 -2.82 15.90
CA THR A 42 20.01 -2.55 14.78
C THR A 42 19.26 -2.24 13.49
N CYS A 43 19.91 -1.51 12.58
CA CYS A 43 19.47 -1.36 11.20
C CYS A 43 20.62 -1.74 10.26
N PRO A 44 20.73 -3.03 9.88
CA PRO A 44 21.83 -3.50 9.07
C PRO A 44 21.82 -2.83 7.69
N HIS A 45 23.01 -2.70 7.10
CA HIS A 45 23.21 -2.12 5.75
C HIS A 45 22.57 -0.74 5.53
N GLY A 46 22.43 0.07 6.59
CA GLY A 46 21.84 1.40 6.49
C GLY A 46 20.37 1.41 6.03
N GLY A 47 19.64 0.32 6.29
CA GLY A 47 18.23 0.19 5.86
C GLY A 47 18.06 -0.29 4.41
N GLU A 48 19.14 -0.69 3.74
CA GLU A 48 19.05 -1.42 2.49
C GLU A 48 18.43 -2.80 2.73
N ARG A 49 17.41 -3.14 1.92
CA ARG A 49 16.75 -4.44 2.02
C ARG A 49 17.61 -5.49 1.30
N ARG A 50 18.06 -6.50 2.04
CA ARG A 50 18.82 -7.64 1.51
C ARG A 50 18.08 -8.96 1.68
N ARG A 51 18.34 -9.92 0.80
CA ARG A 51 17.76 -11.26 0.90
C ARG A 51 18.32 -11.99 2.11
N GLU A 52 19.62 -11.87 2.35
CA GLU A 52 20.29 -12.43 3.52
C GLU A 52 20.33 -11.39 4.66
N CYS A 53 19.88 -11.81 5.85
CA CYS A 53 20.05 -11.07 7.09
C CYS A 53 20.16 -12.05 8.27
N GLU A 54 20.72 -11.59 9.40
CA GLU A 54 20.63 -12.31 10.68
C GLU A 54 19.24 -12.10 11.30
N CYS A 55 18.27 -12.74 10.68
CA CYS A 55 16.86 -12.54 10.91
C CYS A 55 16.12 -13.88 10.89
N VAL A 56 15.00 -13.94 11.59
CA VAL A 56 14.09 -15.07 11.57
C VAL A 56 12.85 -14.71 10.76
N LYS A 57 12.18 -15.72 10.21
CA LYS A 57 10.86 -15.51 9.60
C LYS A 57 9.88 -15.17 10.72
N ASP A 58 9.29 -13.98 10.67
CA ASP A 58 8.21 -13.60 11.59
C ASP A 58 7.09 -14.63 11.42
N ARG A 59 6.63 -15.21 12.53
CA ARG A 59 5.57 -16.23 12.51
C ARG A 59 4.17 -15.65 12.68
N SER A 60 4.08 -14.35 12.87
CA SER A 60 2.82 -13.64 13.04
C SER A 60 1.86 -13.85 11.87
N SER A 61 0.57 -13.63 12.16
CA SER A 61 -0.51 -13.68 11.17
C SER A 61 -0.61 -12.42 10.32
N HIS A 62 0.10 -11.34 10.64
CA HIS A 62 -0.08 -10.05 9.97
C HIS A 62 0.83 -9.84 8.75
N ARG A 63 1.77 -10.75 8.48
CA ARG A 63 2.57 -10.75 7.24
C ARG A 63 1.71 -11.04 6.01
N GLY A 64 2.08 -10.44 4.90
CA GLY A 64 1.30 -10.54 3.67
C GLY A 64 1.93 -9.79 2.52
N TYR A 65 1.64 -10.23 1.31
CA TYR A 65 2.01 -9.53 0.08
C TYR A 65 0.82 -9.57 -0.87
N THR A 66 0.22 -8.41 -1.13
CA THR A 66 -0.98 -8.28 -1.96
C THR A 66 -0.67 -7.44 -3.18
N VAL A 67 -1.12 -7.90 -4.34
CA VAL A 67 -1.01 -7.19 -5.61
C VAL A 67 -2.38 -6.82 -6.14
N PHE A 68 -2.44 -5.72 -6.89
CA PHE A 68 -3.68 -5.12 -7.35
C PHE A 68 -3.59 -4.82 -8.85
N HIS A 69 -4.64 -5.16 -9.60
CA HIS A 69 -4.78 -4.76 -11.00
C HIS A 69 -5.99 -3.84 -11.23
N LYS A 70 -6.92 -3.78 -10.26
CA LYS A 70 -7.94 -2.72 -10.12
C LYS A 70 -8.11 -2.38 -8.65
N ILE A 71 -8.58 -1.17 -8.37
CA ILE A 71 -8.92 -0.70 -7.01
C ILE A 71 -10.31 -0.10 -6.98
N ARG A 72 -11.02 -0.28 -5.88
CA ARG A 72 -12.36 0.27 -5.72
C ARG A 72 -12.29 1.78 -5.52
N LEU A 73 -13.06 2.53 -6.30
CA LEU A 73 -13.04 3.99 -6.30
C LEU A 73 -14.46 4.53 -6.22
N ASN A 74 -14.72 5.38 -5.22
CA ASN A 74 -15.91 6.22 -5.24
C ASN A 74 -15.67 7.36 -6.24
N THR A 75 -16.35 7.33 -7.38
CA THR A 75 -16.12 8.27 -8.50
C THR A 75 -16.54 9.70 -8.19
N THR A 76 -17.46 9.91 -7.25
CA THR A 76 -17.91 11.24 -6.81
C THR A 76 -16.91 11.92 -5.88
N THR A 77 -16.35 11.18 -4.93
CA THR A 77 -15.43 11.73 -3.91
C THR A 77 -13.96 11.50 -4.24
N LEU A 78 -13.67 10.62 -5.20
CA LEU A 78 -12.34 10.12 -5.53
C LEU A 78 -11.62 9.45 -4.34
N LEU A 79 -12.38 8.89 -3.40
CA LEU A 79 -11.83 8.06 -2.32
C LEU A 79 -11.69 6.62 -2.79
N VAL A 80 -10.51 6.05 -2.56
CA VAL A 80 -10.24 4.64 -2.77
C VAL A 80 -10.68 3.87 -1.52
N ASP A 81 -11.44 2.79 -1.71
CA ASP A 81 -11.62 1.81 -0.64
C ASP A 81 -10.40 0.89 -0.62
N THR A 82 -9.50 1.15 0.32
CA THR A 82 -8.24 0.42 0.46
C THR A 82 -8.42 -1.02 0.92
N SER A 83 -9.61 -1.38 1.43
CA SER A 83 -9.92 -2.70 2.00
C SER A 83 -10.73 -3.58 1.07
N ASP A 84 -11.10 -3.09 -0.12
CA ASP A 84 -11.72 -3.91 -1.16
C ASP A 84 -10.65 -4.74 -1.88
N PHE A 85 -10.77 -6.06 -1.80
CA PHE A 85 -9.85 -7.03 -2.40
C PHE A 85 -10.43 -7.76 -3.62
N THR A 86 -11.57 -7.31 -4.16
CA THR A 86 -12.30 -7.98 -5.26
C THR A 86 -11.42 -8.22 -6.49
N HIS A 87 -10.50 -7.30 -6.76
CA HIS A 87 -9.54 -7.37 -7.86
C HIS A 87 -8.08 -7.39 -7.37
N ALA A 88 -7.85 -7.99 -6.20
CA ALA A 88 -6.54 -8.16 -5.60
C ALA A 88 -6.19 -9.66 -5.44
N ARG A 89 -4.90 -9.95 -5.27
CA ARG A 89 -4.42 -11.32 -5.03
C ARG A 89 -3.31 -11.32 -3.98
N ALA A 90 -3.41 -12.22 -3.02
CA ALA A 90 -2.31 -12.48 -2.09
C ALA A 90 -1.28 -13.40 -2.78
N LEU A 91 -0.02 -12.96 -2.85
CA LEU A 91 1.11 -13.79 -3.31
C LEU A 91 1.77 -14.56 -2.15
N GLY A 92 1.50 -14.15 -0.92
CA GLY A 92 1.94 -14.81 0.28
C GLY A 92 1.29 -14.19 1.51
N GLY A 93 1.07 -14.99 2.56
CA GLY A 93 0.47 -14.52 3.81
C GLY A 93 -0.97 -14.02 3.65
N GLN A 94 -1.34 -13.03 4.46
CA GLN A 94 -2.67 -12.40 4.45
C GLN A 94 -2.78 -11.30 3.39
N LEU A 95 -4.02 -10.89 3.12
CA LEU A 95 -4.30 -9.70 2.33
C LEU A 95 -3.88 -8.43 3.11
N VAL A 96 -3.20 -7.52 2.43
CA VAL A 96 -2.70 -6.23 2.95
C VAL A 96 -3.36 -5.12 2.15
N ARG A 97 -3.91 -4.11 2.84
CA ARG A 97 -4.73 -3.07 2.20
C ARG A 97 -3.93 -2.24 1.22
N TYR A 98 -4.61 -1.68 0.23
CA TYR A 98 -3.97 -0.85 -0.77
C TYR A 98 -3.36 0.42 -0.14
N GLY A 99 -2.05 0.62 -0.33
CA GLY A 99 -1.30 1.71 0.30
C GLY A 99 -0.92 1.49 1.77
N GLU A 100 -1.10 0.28 2.30
CA GLU A 100 -0.63 -0.13 3.62
C GLU A 100 0.71 -0.89 3.50
N ALA A 101 1.60 -0.71 4.48
CA ALA A 101 2.81 -1.52 4.61
C ALA A 101 3.28 -1.58 6.08
N GLY A 102 4.09 -2.57 6.43
CA GLY A 102 4.61 -2.70 7.79
C GLY A 102 5.53 -3.89 8.00
N ASP A 103 6.05 -4.04 9.21
CA ASP A 103 6.89 -5.18 9.60
C ASP A 103 7.08 -5.29 11.12
N CYS A 104 7.60 -6.44 11.54
CA CYS A 104 8.21 -6.66 12.86
C CYS A 104 9.74 -6.74 12.75
N PHE A 105 10.37 -5.92 11.92
CA PHE A 105 11.77 -6.09 11.57
C PHE A 105 12.73 -5.61 12.66
N SER A 106 12.52 -4.41 13.20
CA SER A 106 13.50 -3.72 14.07
C SER A 106 12.85 -2.67 14.98
N MET A 107 13.38 -2.50 16.20
CA MET A 107 13.07 -1.36 17.08
C MET A 107 13.81 -0.07 16.68
N ALA A 108 14.82 -0.17 15.81
CA ALA A 108 15.43 1.01 15.19
C ALA A 108 14.52 1.57 14.08
N LYS A 109 14.79 2.81 13.63
CA LYS A 109 14.13 3.41 12.46
C LYS A 109 14.56 2.73 11.16
N CYS A 110 14.06 1.53 10.93
CA CYS A 110 14.51 0.62 9.87
C CYS A 110 13.33 -0.10 9.18
N PRO A 111 12.39 0.65 8.56
CA PRO A 111 11.23 0.05 7.94
C PRO A 111 11.61 -0.79 6.71
N MET A 112 11.04 -1.98 6.62
CA MET A 112 11.25 -2.99 5.59
C MET A 112 9.98 -3.37 4.84
N GLY A 113 8.79 -3.18 5.40
CA GLY A 113 7.52 -3.31 4.66
C GLY A 113 7.41 -2.26 3.56
N GLU A 114 6.88 -2.64 2.40
CA GLU A 114 6.80 -1.76 1.23
C GLU A 114 5.40 -1.72 0.61
N PHE A 115 5.02 -0.57 0.06
CA PHE A 115 3.89 -0.48 -0.87
C PHE A 115 4.26 0.36 -2.09
N SER A 116 3.58 0.08 -3.19
CA SER A 116 3.63 0.89 -4.40
C SER A 116 2.22 1.22 -4.87
N ILE A 117 1.98 2.49 -5.15
CA ILE A 117 0.80 3.01 -5.83
C ILE A 117 1.28 3.61 -7.13
N ASN A 118 0.82 3.07 -8.26
CA ASN A 118 1.19 3.54 -9.58
C ASN A 118 -0.06 3.76 -10.44
N LEU A 119 -0.42 5.03 -10.55
CA LEU A 119 -1.57 5.53 -11.31
C LEU A 119 -1.15 6.05 -12.70
N THR A 120 0.11 5.83 -13.12
CA THR A 120 0.56 6.23 -14.46
C THR A 120 -0.29 5.56 -15.55
N GLY A 121 -0.53 6.29 -16.64
CA GLY A 121 -1.48 5.87 -17.69
C GLY A 121 -2.96 6.06 -17.32
N THR A 122 -3.26 6.46 -16.09
CA THR A 122 -4.57 7.01 -15.72
C THR A 122 -4.55 8.54 -15.84
N LEU A 123 -5.70 9.19 -15.62
CA LEU A 123 -5.81 10.64 -15.52
C LEU A 123 -5.86 11.11 -14.05
N LEU A 124 -5.43 10.25 -13.13
CA LEU A 124 -5.51 10.46 -11.70
C LEU A 124 -4.12 10.43 -11.06
N SER A 125 -4.01 11.11 -9.93
CA SER A 125 -2.84 11.19 -9.06
C SER A 125 -3.31 11.03 -7.61
N VAL A 126 -2.42 10.64 -6.70
CA VAL A 126 -2.73 10.66 -5.28
C VAL A 126 -2.78 12.11 -4.81
N SER A 127 -3.89 12.51 -4.20
CA SER A 127 -4.06 13.88 -3.69
C SER A 127 -2.92 14.28 -2.75
N VAL A 128 -2.52 15.54 -2.82
CA VAL A 128 -1.57 16.16 -1.89
C VAL A 128 -2.09 16.16 -0.44
N SER A 129 -3.41 16.08 -0.26
CA SER A 129 -4.05 16.00 1.06
C SER A 129 -3.99 14.59 1.67
N THR A 130 -3.67 13.56 0.89
CA THR A 130 -3.48 12.22 1.44
C THR A 130 -2.16 12.14 2.18
N GLN A 131 -2.24 11.75 3.45
CA GLN A 131 -1.10 11.52 4.32
C GLN A 131 -1.14 10.10 4.85
N TRP A 132 0.01 9.58 5.26
CA TRP A 132 0.13 8.28 5.91
C TRP A 132 0.32 8.47 7.41
N GLN A 133 -0.32 7.62 8.20
CA GLN A 133 -0.17 7.57 9.65
C GLN A 133 0.52 6.27 10.02
N THR A 134 1.43 6.32 10.99
CA THR A 134 2.02 5.10 11.57
C THR A 134 1.13 4.52 12.67
N LYS A 135 1.18 3.19 12.83
CA LYS A 135 0.49 2.44 13.88
C LYS A 135 1.43 1.37 14.43
N GLY A 136 1.34 1.09 15.73
CA GLY A 136 2.14 0.05 16.40
C GLY A 136 3.43 0.59 17.01
N SER A 137 4.25 -0.31 17.52
CA SER A 137 5.44 0.04 18.31
C SER A 137 6.64 0.35 17.42
N TYR A 138 7.36 1.43 17.74
CA TYR A 138 8.53 1.89 16.97
C TYR A 138 8.24 2.12 15.49
N ALA A 139 6.97 2.37 15.16
CA ALA A 139 6.52 2.50 13.80
C ALA A 139 7.08 3.78 13.16
N ASP A 140 7.77 3.61 12.04
CA ASP A 140 8.32 4.68 11.21
C ASP A 140 7.87 4.49 9.76
N HIS A 141 7.86 5.57 9.00
CA HIS A 141 7.56 5.50 7.57
C HIS A 141 8.41 6.45 6.74
N GLN A 142 8.60 6.09 5.47
CA GLN A 142 9.20 6.92 4.44
C GLN A 142 8.31 6.89 3.21
N ILE A 143 7.67 8.01 2.90
CA ILE A 143 6.77 8.14 1.74
C ILE A 143 7.45 8.99 0.67
N ARG A 144 7.60 8.44 -0.53
CA ARG A 144 8.16 9.13 -1.70
C ARG A 144 7.08 9.30 -2.76
N ARG A 145 6.82 10.55 -3.12
CA ARG A 145 5.91 10.94 -4.19
C ARG A 145 6.73 11.25 -5.45
N LEU A 146 6.34 10.67 -6.58
CA LEU A 146 7.02 10.77 -7.87
C LEU A 146 5.98 11.14 -8.95
N ASP A 147 6.46 11.68 -10.07
CA ASP A 147 5.65 12.03 -11.25
C ASP A 147 4.37 12.81 -10.89
N ASP A 148 4.53 13.94 -10.19
CA ASP A 148 3.41 14.78 -9.75
C ASP A 148 2.32 14.02 -8.97
N ASN A 149 2.77 13.08 -8.13
CA ASN A 149 1.95 12.19 -7.31
C ASN A 149 1.20 11.08 -8.07
N GLN A 150 1.51 10.82 -9.34
CA GLN A 150 0.98 9.62 -10.00
C GLN A 150 1.62 8.34 -9.48
N ARG A 151 2.83 8.42 -8.92
CA ARG A 151 3.48 7.31 -8.23
C ARG A 151 3.75 7.67 -6.78
N VAL A 152 3.42 6.75 -5.87
CA VAL A 152 3.74 6.85 -4.45
C VAL A 152 4.35 5.54 -3.99
N LEU A 153 5.58 5.61 -3.47
CA LEU A 153 6.28 4.50 -2.87
C LEU A 153 6.34 4.72 -1.36
N GLY A 154 6.02 3.69 -0.59
CA GLY A 154 6.11 3.73 0.86
C GLY A 154 7.00 2.63 1.39
N ARG A 155 7.82 2.99 2.39
CA ARG A 155 8.47 2.03 3.29
C ARG A 155 7.94 2.25 4.68
N CYS A 156 7.42 1.22 5.33
CA CYS A 156 6.77 1.30 6.63
C CYS A 156 7.11 0.09 7.48
N GLY A 157 7.25 0.29 8.78
CA GLY A 157 7.82 -0.75 9.62
C GLY A 157 8.22 -0.32 11.00
N GLY A 158 8.77 -1.26 11.77
CA GLY A 158 9.19 -1.06 13.15
C GLY A 158 9.23 -2.38 13.90
N TYR A 159 8.86 -2.35 15.18
CA TYR A 159 8.75 -3.56 15.99
C TYR A 159 7.27 -3.95 16.09
N CYS A 160 6.77 -4.48 14.98
CA CYS A 160 5.36 -4.70 14.66
C CYS A 160 4.63 -3.38 14.43
N GLY A 161 5.28 -2.53 13.63
CA GLY A 161 4.79 -1.24 13.20
C GLY A 161 4.34 -1.28 11.74
N SER A 162 3.35 -0.47 11.41
CA SER A 162 2.85 -0.29 10.05
C SER A 162 2.54 1.18 9.76
N CYS A 163 2.25 1.47 8.50
CA CYS A 163 1.63 2.72 8.09
C CYS A 163 0.46 2.45 7.15
N LEU A 164 -0.51 3.36 7.13
CA LEU A 164 -1.65 3.33 6.24
C LEU A 164 -2.12 4.76 5.93
N PRO A 165 -2.91 4.98 4.87
CA PRO A 165 -3.54 6.28 4.62
C PRO A 165 -4.32 6.74 5.85
N HIS A 166 -4.18 8.01 6.22
CA HIS A 166 -4.74 8.57 7.45
C HIS A 166 -6.26 8.36 7.50
N PRO A 167 -6.84 7.77 8.56
CA PRO A 167 -8.26 7.35 8.58
C PRO A 167 -9.25 8.48 8.31
N ALA A 168 -8.96 9.70 8.78
CA ALA A 168 -9.85 10.85 8.56
C ALA A 168 -9.88 11.36 7.11
N ALA A 169 -8.77 11.23 6.38
CA ALA A 169 -8.65 11.75 5.01
C ALA A 169 -8.83 10.67 3.95
N GLY A 170 -8.46 9.43 4.28
CA GLY A 170 -8.42 8.29 3.38
C GLY A 170 -7.34 8.41 2.29
N LEU A 171 -7.30 7.39 1.42
CA LEU A 171 -6.55 7.45 0.17
C LEU A 171 -7.41 8.16 -0.87
N ARG A 172 -7.17 9.46 -1.04
CA ARG A 172 -7.92 10.33 -1.95
C ARG A 172 -7.11 10.57 -3.20
N LEU A 173 -7.77 10.51 -4.35
CA LEU A 173 -7.19 10.84 -5.64
C LEU A 173 -7.58 12.25 -6.07
N SER A 174 -6.81 12.80 -6.99
CA SER A 174 -7.07 14.05 -7.68
C SER A 174 -6.81 13.88 -9.18
N VAL A 175 -7.39 14.75 -9.99
CA VAL A 175 -7.06 14.80 -11.42
C VAL A 175 -5.58 15.11 -11.58
N ALA A 176 -4.87 14.27 -12.33
CA ALA A 176 -3.46 14.50 -12.60
C ALA A 176 -3.27 15.77 -13.43
N ARG A 177 -2.19 16.51 -13.17
CA ARG A 177 -1.77 17.59 -14.06
C ARG A 177 -1.14 16.95 -15.29
N LEU A 178 -1.72 17.22 -16.46
CA LEU A 178 -1.12 16.85 -17.74
C LEU A 178 -0.12 17.93 -18.11
N HIS A 179 1.09 17.52 -18.49
CA HIS A 179 2.08 18.38 -19.16
C HIS A 179 1.93 18.25 -20.67
#